data_AF-A0A1X7V019-F1
#
_entry.id   AF-A0A1X7V019-F1
#
_cell.length_a   1.000
_cell.length_b   1.000
_cell.length_c   1.000
_cell.angle_alpha   90.00
_cell.angle_beta   90.00
_cell.angle_gamma   90.00
#
_symmetry.space_group_name_H-M   'P 1'
#
loop_
_entity.id
_entity.type
_entity.pdbx_description
1 polymer ?
#
loop_
_entity_poly.entity_id
_entity_poly.type
_entity_poly.pdbx_seq_one_letter_code
_entity_poly.pdbx_strand_id
1 'polypeptide(L)'
;DIVDIITAALDVICLLCDRQQKEMQDAMRNKGFIVSQVSFIFYYISKHCNNTEVYWDDMAQKTVWALIKMCTGNYDNQDIAFKGEVVVSINGILKMKLAKTSLKSSCLKLLEVMLEEIDENSWDLANRITSQLDITGLHKEMLNLWKLSFGPCKSIQSKSEDTLLLRSYHILMQIADYKETTINELVDIVKEMWDYCQLRTKSVEIVYKLSEEKETISRIYFPANFHIKGKNGIQSKIKRSTSEEKLFDLIEWANAVKRTHKQKHNLINNKDLCSLTLLHSSKWLLIILTILLNLFVLFTVNTPPDYNMPNGVCTVNETYNETCNNSTSSSPMYFQPIWYPDIPMWSTATLTILGFIHFILAVIMLMQYFYKNCKNLREFFSTKLLNCKNLREFSSTMIKYFYKSCKNLREFISTKL
;
A
#
# COMPACT_ATOMS: atom_id res chain seq x y z
N ASP A 1 45.62 -7.49 5.35
CA ASP A 1 46.20 -6.44 6.22
C ASP A 1 45.85 -5.00 5.81
N ILE A 2 46.49 -4.38 4.82
CA ILE A 2 46.21 -2.94 4.50
C ILE A 2 44.76 -2.69 4.06
N VAL A 3 44.23 -3.52 3.17
CA VAL A 3 42.86 -3.31 2.68
C VAL A 3 41.82 -3.65 3.74
N ASP A 4 42.11 -4.55 4.69
CA ASP A 4 41.21 -4.81 5.83
C ASP A 4 41.16 -3.58 6.75
N ILE A 5 42.30 -2.90 6.97
CA ILE A 5 42.38 -1.64 7.70
C ILE A 5 41.57 -0.55 6.99
N ILE A 6 41.74 -0.39 5.67
CA ILE A 6 40.98 0.60 4.90
C ILE A 6 39.48 0.28 4.96
N THR A 7 39.12 -0.98 4.79
CA THR A 7 37.74 -1.47 4.85
C THR A 7 37.11 -1.17 6.22
N ALA A 8 37.82 -1.45 7.31
CA ALA A 8 37.36 -1.12 8.66
C ALA A 8 37.21 0.39 8.88
N ALA A 9 38.14 1.20 8.35
CA ALA A 9 38.06 2.66 8.43
C ALA A 9 36.83 3.20 7.66
N LEU A 10 36.54 2.64 6.48
CA LEU A 10 35.35 2.99 5.70
C LEU A 10 34.05 2.64 6.43
N ASP A 11 34.00 1.50 7.12
CA ASP A 11 32.85 1.12 7.95
C ASP A 11 32.64 2.12 9.10
N VAL A 12 33.71 2.54 9.77
CA VAL A 12 33.65 3.57 10.82
C VAL A 12 33.15 4.89 10.26
N ILE A 13 33.64 5.32 9.10
CA ILE A 13 33.16 6.53 8.42
C ILE A 13 31.66 6.44 8.14
N CYS A 14 31.19 5.30 7.62
CA CYS A 14 29.77 5.08 7.35
C CYS A 14 28.90 5.23 8.61
N LEU A 15 29.38 4.74 9.76
CA LEU A 15 28.67 4.83 11.04
C LEU A 15 28.64 6.27 11.57
N LEU A 16 29.76 6.97 11.49
CA LEU A 16 29.89 8.36 11.96
C LEU A 16 29.00 9.31 11.15
N CYS A 17 28.86 9.10 9.84
CA CYS A 17 28.00 9.92 8.98
C CYS A 17 26.57 9.38 8.84
N ASP A 18 26.17 8.35 9.60
CA ASP A 18 24.81 7.83 9.51
C ASP A 18 23.78 8.86 10.01
N ARG A 19 22.60 8.87 9.38
CA ARG A 19 21.50 9.82 9.64
C ARG A 19 21.82 11.29 9.36
N GLN A 20 22.67 11.57 8.37
CA GLN A 20 22.97 12.95 7.91
C GLN A 20 23.51 13.84 9.05
N GLN A 21 24.45 13.33 9.84
CA GLN A 21 25.12 14.09 10.89
C GLN A 21 26.01 15.18 10.30
N LYS A 22 25.43 16.35 10.01
CA LYS A 22 26.09 17.46 9.29
C LYS A 22 27.40 17.90 9.96
N GLU A 23 27.42 18.03 11.29
CA GLU A 23 28.64 18.41 12.02
C GLU A 23 29.80 17.43 11.81
N MET A 24 29.49 16.12 11.78
CA MET A 24 30.48 15.08 11.54
C MET A 24 30.94 15.08 10.08
N GLN A 25 30.00 15.24 9.14
CA GLN A 25 30.31 15.39 7.71
C GLN A 25 31.25 16.60 7.48
N ASP A 26 30.98 17.74 8.12
CA ASP A 26 31.81 18.94 8.02
C ASP A 26 33.18 18.78 8.71
N ALA A 27 33.24 18.04 9.82
CA ALA A 27 34.50 17.72 10.49
C ALA A 27 35.41 16.85 9.61
N MET A 28 34.84 15.83 8.95
CA MET A 28 35.55 14.94 8.02
C MET A 28 36.11 15.69 6.82
N ARG A 29 35.39 16.71 6.35
CA ARG A 29 35.84 17.64 5.31
C ARG A 29 37.03 18.47 5.77
N ASN A 30 36.84 19.25 6.83
CA ASN A 30 37.74 20.37 7.18
C ASN A 30 39.00 19.93 7.93
N LYS A 31 38.93 18.88 8.75
CA LYS A 31 40.03 18.49 9.64
C LYS A 31 40.83 17.30 9.15
N GLY A 32 40.27 16.48 8.26
CA GLY A 32 40.90 15.24 7.80
C GLY A 32 41.01 15.08 6.29
N PHE A 33 40.43 15.98 5.48
CA PHE A 33 40.33 15.82 4.03
C PHE A 33 39.79 14.44 3.60
N ILE A 34 38.96 13.83 4.46
CA ILE A 34 38.57 12.42 4.35
C ILE A 34 37.73 12.21 3.09
N VAL A 35 36.83 13.15 2.78
CA VAL A 35 35.99 13.07 1.56
C VAL A 35 36.86 12.97 0.32
N SER A 36 37.89 13.81 0.20
CA SER A 36 38.83 13.77 -0.93
C SER A 36 39.63 12.47 -0.97
N GLN A 37 40.07 11.96 0.18
CA GLN A 37 40.80 10.69 0.25
C GLN A 37 39.94 9.51 -0.18
N VAL A 38 38.70 9.43 0.30
CA VAL A 38 37.77 8.36 -0.07
C VAL A 38 37.39 8.45 -1.56
N SER A 39 37.22 9.66 -2.10
CA SER A 39 37.04 9.85 -3.55
C SER A 39 38.24 9.37 -4.34
N PHE A 40 39.45 9.68 -3.89
CA PHE A 40 40.68 9.21 -4.52
C PHE A 40 40.82 7.67 -4.45
N ILE A 41 40.46 7.05 -3.33
CA ILE A 41 40.40 5.59 -3.20
C ILE A 41 39.42 5.02 -4.24
N PHE A 42 38.23 5.60 -4.37
CA PHE A 42 37.26 5.15 -5.36
C PHE A 42 37.79 5.28 -6.79
N TYR A 43 38.44 6.41 -7.10
CA TYR A 43 39.10 6.63 -8.37
C TYR A 43 40.18 5.59 -8.66
N TYR A 44 41.07 5.34 -7.72
CA TYR A 44 42.10 4.33 -7.82
C TYR A 44 41.50 2.94 -8.10
N ILE A 45 40.50 2.52 -7.31
CA ILE A 45 39.83 1.24 -7.51
C ILE A 45 39.19 1.18 -8.91
N SER A 46 38.50 2.23 -9.36
CA SER A 46 37.85 2.24 -10.67
C SER A 46 38.81 2.10 -11.86
N LYS A 47 40.07 2.52 -11.70
CA LYS A 47 41.12 2.43 -12.72
C LYS A 47 41.91 1.12 -12.68
N HIS A 48 42.09 0.54 -11.50
CA HIS A 48 42.97 -0.60 -11.27
C HIS A 48 42.25 -1.92 -10.97
N CYS A 49 40.92 -1.90 -10.81
CA CYS A 49 40.15 -3.12 -10.61
C CYS A 49 40.18 -3.97 -11.89
N ASN A 50 41.04 -4.99 -11.90
CA ASN A 50 41.02 -6.07 -12.88
C ASN A 50 40.09 -7.17 -12.37
N ASN A 51 39.23 -7.68 -13.26
CA ASN A 51 38.06 -8.53 -12.99
C ASN A 51 38.29 -9.88 -12.26
N THR A 52 39.46 -10.14 -11.69
CA THR A 52 39.85 -11.44 -11.13
C THR A 52 39.85 -11.50 -9.59
N GLU A 53 39.83 -10.37 -8.90
CA GLU A 53 39.98 -10.33 -7.44
C GLU A 53 38.70 -9.85 -6.73
N VAL A 54 38.00 -10.79 -6.09
CA VAL A 54 36.74 -10.59 -5.34
C VAL A 54 36.84 -9.50 -4.26
N TYR A 55 38.05 -9.21 -3.79
CA TYR A 55 38.33 -8.30 -2.70
C TYR A 55 38.14 -6.81 -3.07
N TRP A 56 38.41 -6.44 -4.32
CA TRP A 56 38.22 -5.06 -4.78
C TRP A 56 36.75 -4.67 -4.84
N ASP A 57 35.85 -5.62 -5.11
CA ASP A 57 34.41 -5.36 -5.11
C ASP A 57 33.89 -4.93 -3.73
N ASP A 58 34.35 -5.59 -2.64
CA ASP A 58 33.91 -5.25 -1.27
C ASP A 58 34.45 -3.88 -0.85
N MET A 59 35.73 -3.63 -1.13
CA MET A 59 36.35 -2.33 -0.88
C MET A 59 35.67 -1.22 -1.68
N ALA A 60 35.38 -1.44 -2.97
CA ALA A 60 34.65 -0.50 -3.81
C ALA A 60 33.25 -0.22 -3.25
N GLN A 61 32.54 -1.27 -2.86
CA GLN A 61 31.19 -1.20 -2.30
C GLN A 61 31.16 -0.35 -1.04
N LYS A 62 32.12 -0.55 -0.13
CA LYS A 62 32.25 0.24 1.11
C LYS A 62 32.69 1.67 0.84
N THR A 63 33.59 1.87 -0.12
CA THR A 63 34.05 3.22 -0.52
C THR A 63 32.87 4.04 -1.06
N VAL A 64 32.09 3.46 -1.98
CA VAL A 64 30.88 4.09 -2.52
C VAL A 64 29.85 4.36 -1.42
N TRP A 65 29.68 3.44 -0.46
CA TRP A 65 28.76 3.64 0.64
C TRP A 65 29.19 4.75 1.60
N ALA A 66 30.49 4.85 1.91
CA ALA A 66 31.04 5.95 2.68
C ALA A 66 30.83 7.29 1.97
N LEU A 67 31.08 7.37 0.66
CA LEU A 67 30.80 8.58 -0.13
C LEU A 67 29.32 8.97 -0.10
N ILE A 68 28.41 8.01 -0.24
CA ILE A 68 26.97 8.25 -0.11
C ILE A 68 26.67 8.90 1.25
N LYS A 69 27.16 8.32 2.35
CA LYS A 69 26.90 8.83 3.70
C LYS A 69 27.50 10.21 3.95
N MET A 70 28.68 10.49 3.42
CA MET A 70 29.33 11.78 3.55
C MET A 70 28.68 12.88 2.71
N CYS A 71 28.15 12.55 1.52
CA CYS A 71 27.63 13.53 0.56
C CYS A 71 26.11 13.75 0.66
N THR A 72 25.34 12.80 1.22
CA THR A 72 23.87 12.95 1.32
C THR A 72 23.52 14.20 2.13
N GLY A 73 22.77 15.12 1.52
CA GLY A 73 22.36 16.38 2.15
C GLY A 73 23.48 17.38 2.42
N ASN A 74 24.66 17.24 1.80
CA ASN A 74 25.80 18.14 2.01
C ASN A 74 26.49 18.53 0.69
N TYR A 75 26.16 19.72 0.17
CA TYR A 75 26.70 20.27 -1.08
C TYR A 75 28.23 20.35 -1.11
N ASP A 76 28.85 20.87 -0.06
CA ASP A 76 30.31 21.06 -0.02
C ASP A 76 31.04 19.72 -0.19
N ASN A 77 30.51 18.66 0.43
CA ASN A 77 31.05 17.32 0.28
C ASN A 77 30.82 16.75 -1.12
N GLN A 78 29.67 17.04 -1.74
CA GLN A 78 29.42 16.67 -3.14
C GLN A 78 30.41 17.36 -4.09
N ASP A 79 30.66 18.66 -3.94
CA ASP A 79 31.61 19.39 -4.81
C ASP A 79 33.05 18.87 -4.66
N ILE A 80 33.48 18.55 -3.43
CA ILE A 80 34.77 17.91 -3.19
C ILE A 80 34.83 16.51 -3.79
N ALA A 81 33.76 15.72 -3.62
CA ALA A 81 33.71 14.38 -4.18
C ALA A 81 33.75 14.41 -5.71
N PHE A 82 33.07 15.36 -6.34
CA PHE A 82 33.11 15.61 -7.77
C PHE A 82 34.53 15.94 -8.25
N LYS A 83 35.21 16.88 -7.58
CA LYS A 83 36.62 17.22 -7.85
C LYS A 83 37.57 16.02 -7.67
N GLY A 84 37.20 15.06 -6.84
CA GLY A 84 37.89 13.78 -6.67
C GLY A 84 37.58 12.73 -7.74
N GLU A 85 37.03 13.12 -8.90
CA GLU A 85 36.78 12.27 -10.08
C GLU A 85 35.76 11.14 -9.86
N VAL A 86 34.85 11.29 -8.89
CA VAL A 86 33.84 10.27 -8.56
C VAL A 86 32.93 9.92 -9.75
N VAL A 87 32.56 10.89 -10.59
CA VAL A 87 31.71 10.66 -11.78
C VAL A 87 32.44 9.79 -12.79
N VAL A 88 33.74 10.04 -13.01
CA VAL A 88 34.59 9.22 -13.89
C VAL A 88 34.70 7.79 -13.35
N SER A 89 34.80 7.63 -12.04
CA SER A 89 34.80 6.30 -11.39
C SER A 89 33.48 5.56 -11.58
N ILE A 90 32.34 6.25 -11.41
CA ILE A 90 31.01 5.67 -11.67
C ILE A 90 30.91 5.18 -13.12
N ASN A 91 31.32 6.01 -14.09
CA ASN A 91 31.34 5.62 -15.50
C ASN A 91 32.19 4.36 -15.73
N GLY A 92 33.35 4.27 -15.07
CA GLY A 92 34.22 3.10 -15.14
C GLY A 92 33.52 1.82 -14.66
N ILE A 93 32.93 1.86 -13.47
CA ILE A 93 32.23 0.71 -12.86
C ILE A 93 30.99 0.30 -13.66
N LEU A 94 30.19 1.25 -14.16
CA LEU A 94 28.99 0.93 -14.94
C LEU A 94 29.34 0.19 -16.25
N LYS A 95 30.48 0.51 -16.87
CA LYS A 95 30.98 -0.14 -18.09
C LYS A 95 31.56 -1.53 -17.84
N MET A 96 31.97 -1.84 -16.61
CA MET A 96 32.53 -3.15 -16.28
C MET A 96 31.46 -4.24 -16.42
N LYS A 97 31.71 -5.21 -17.32
CA LYS A 97 30.79 -6.34 -17.57
C LYS A 97 30.63 -7.26 -16.37
N LEU A 98 31.69 -7.45 -15.58
CA LEU A 98 31.75 -8.41 -14.47
C LEU A 98 31.52 -7.76 -13.10
N ALA A 99 31.33 -6.44 -13.02
CA ALA A 99 31.04 -5.78 -11.76
C ALA A 99 29.71 -6.28 -11.19
N LYS A 100 29.70 -6.57 -9.89
CA LYS A 100 28.49 -7.03 -9.19
C LYS A 100 27.35 -6.03 -9.34
N THR A 101 26.15 -6.55 -9.55
CA THR A 101 24.90 -5.78 -9.64
C THR A 101 24.68 -4.90 -8.40
N SER A 102 25.14 -5.33 -7.21
CA SER A 102 25.09 -4.54 -5.97
C SER A 102 25.99 -3.30 -6.01
N LEU A 103 27.18 -3.42 -6.59
CA LEU A 103 28.13 -2.31 -6.73
C LEU A 103 27.59 -1.29 -7.72
N LYS A 104 27.11 -1.74 -8.90
CA LYS A 104 26.43 -0.87 -9.88
C LYS A 104 25.24 -0.12 -9.26
N SER A 105 24.43 -0.82 -8.46
CA SER A 105 23.32 -0.20 -7.72
C SER A 105 23.75 0.90 -6.76
N SER A 106 24.88 0.69 -6.11
CA SER A 106 25.45 1.65 -5.16
C SER A 106 26.06 2.84 -5.90
N CYS A 107 26.72 2.62 -7.03
CA CYS A 107 27.22 3.71 -7.88
C CYS A 107 26.08 4.58 -8.42
N LEU A 108 24.97 3.97 -8.84
CA LEU A 108 23.78 4.72 -9.25
C LEU A 108 23.17 5.47 -8.06
N LYS A 109 23.17 4.89 -6.84
CA LYS A 109 22.73 5.60 -5.65
C LYS A 109 23.65 6.77 -5.30
N LEU A 110 24.96 6.61 -5.47
CA LEU A 110 25.91 7.69 -5.29
C LEU A 110 25.64 8.79 -6.32
N LEU A 111 25.36 8.45 -7.58
CA LEU A 111 25.01 9.44 -8.60
C LEU A 111 23.71 10.20 -8.26
N GLU A 112 22.66 9.52 -7.77
CA GLU A 112 21.46 10.19 -7.24
C GLU A 112 21.84 11.19 -6.13
N VAL A 113 22.69 10.79 -5.19
CA VAL A 113 23.14 11.64 -4.08
C VAL A 113 23.96 12.83 -4.57
N MET A 114 24.83 12.64 -5.56
CA MET A 114 25.63 13.72 -6.14
C MET A 114 24.80 14.73 -6.92
N LEU A 115 23.61 14.33 -7.37
CA LEU A 115 22.63 15.18 -8.05
C LEU A 115 21.56 15.73 -7.08
N GLU A 116 21.67 15.58 -5.75
CA GLU A 116 20.66 16.14 -4.85
C GLU A 116 20.67 17.69 -4.89
N GLU A 117 19.52 18.31 -5.14
CA GLU A 117 19.37 19.77 -5.06
C GLU A 117 19.20 20.20 -3.61
N ILE A 118 20.30 20.59 -3.00
CA ILE A 118 20.32 20.99 -1.60
C ILE A 118 20.41 22.51 -1.51
N ASP A 119 21.21 23.14 -2.35
CA ASP A 119 21.47 24.58 -2.32
C ASP A 119 21.35 25.25 -3.69
N GLU A 120 21.54 26.57 -3.72
CA GLU A 120 21.49 27.39 -4.93
C GLU A 120 22.57 27.04 -5.96
N ASN A 121 23.69 26.46 -5.52
CA ASN A 121 24.81 26.09 -6.37
C ASN A 121 24.71 24.65 -6.90
N SER A 122 23.73 23.88 -6.44
CA SER A 122 23.51 22.48 -6.80
C SER A 122 23.24 22.34 -8.31
N TRP A 123 22.65 23.37 -8.92
CA TRP A 123 22.43 23.43 -10.37
C TRP A 123 23.75 23.48 -11.16
N ASP A 124 24.73 24.29 -10.74
CA ASP A 124 26.05 24.35 -11.38
C ASP A 124 26.78 23.01 -11.25
N LEU A 125 26.74 22.41 -10.05
CA LEU A 125 27.36 21.11 -9.82
C LEU A 125 26.71 20.02 -10.67
N ALA A 126 25.38 19.99 -10.76
CA ALA A 126 24.66 19.06 -11.62
C ALA A 126 25.07 19.21 -13.09
N ASN A 127 25.18 20.44 -13.60
CA ASN A 127 25.68 20.67 -14.96
C ASN A 127 27.09 20.13 -15.17
N ARG A 128 28.01 20.37 -14.22
CA ARG A 128 29.37 19.80 -14.27
C ARG A 128 29.34 18.27 -14.25
N ILE A 129 28.51 17.65 -13.40
CA ILE A 129 28.32 16.19 -13.36
C ILE A 129 27.81 15.67 -14.70
N THR A 130 26.79 16.28 -15.29
CA THR A 130 26.21 15.84 -16.56
C THR A 130 27.17 15.97 -17.74
N SER A 131 28.13 16.88 -17.66
CA SER A 131 29.18 17.03 -18.68
C SER A 131 30.18 15.87 -18.66
N GLN A 132 30.42 15.27 -17.49
CA GLN A 132 31.34 14.14 -17.31
C GLN A 132 30.66 12.78 -17.36
N LEU A 133 29.36 12.70 -17.08
CA LEU A 133 28.61 11.45 -17.06
C LEU A 133 28.48 10.86 -18.48
N ASP A 134 28.78 9.57 -18.63
CA ASP A 134 28.53 8.86 -19.88
C ASP A 134 27.06 8.45 -19.99
N ILE A 135 26.24 9.38 -20.48
CA ILE A 135 24.79 9.18 -20.70
C ILE A 135 24.53 7.99 -21.63
N THR A 136 25.34 7.82 -22.68
CA THR A 136 25.24 6.69 -23.61
C THR A 136 25.54 5.36 -22.93
N GLY A 137 26.56 5.34 -22.07
CA GLY A 137 26.91 4.19 -21.23
C GLY A 137 25.79 3.81 -20.25
N LEU A 138 25.20 4.81 -19.57
CA LEU A 138 24.06 4.63 -18.67
C LEU A 138 22.85 4.06 -19.42
N HIS A 139 22.53 4.61 -20.59
CA HIS A 139 21.44 4.14 -21.45
C HIS A 139 21.65 2.68 -21.91
N LYS A 140 22.87 2.35 -22.33
CA LYS A 140 23.22 0.98 -22.71
C LYS A 140 23.05 0.00 -21.56
N GLU A 141 23.39 0.41 -20.34
CA GLU A 141 23.18 -0.43 -19.16
C GLU A 141 21.70 -0.62 -18.84
N MET A 142 20.87 0.42 -19.02
CA MET A 142 19.41 0.28 -18.91
C MET A 142 18.86 -0.73 -19.92
N LEU A 143 19.34 -0.70 -21.17
CA LEU A 143 18.97 -1.69 -22.19
C LEU A 143 19.39 -3.11 -21.80
N ASN A 144 20.56 -3.27 -21.19
CA ASN A 144 21.01 -4.57 -20.69
C ASN A 144 20.10 -5.07 -19.56
N LEU A 145 19.79 -4.22 -18.58
CA LEU A 145 18.87 -4.54 -17.47
C LEU A 145 17.48 -4.92 -17.98
N TRP A 146 16.95 -4.17 -18.95
CA TRP A 146 15.68 -4.49 -19.59
C TRP A 146 15.70 -5.85 -20.28
N LYS A 147 16.76 -6.16 -21.04
CA LYS A 147 16.90 -7.47 -21.70
C LYS A 147 17.03 -8.61 -20.70
N LEU A 148 17.70 -8.41 -19.57
CA LEU A 148 17.80 -9.42 -18.51
C LEU A 148 16.45 -9.67 -17.84
N SER A 149 15.68 -8.62 -17.56
CA SER A 149 14.39 -8.71 -16.88
C SER A 149 13.23 -9.15 -17.78
N PHE A 150 13.25 -8.81 -19.08
CA PHE A 150 12.12 -9.00 -20.00
C PHE A 150 12.46 -9.78 -21.29
N GLY A 151 13.71 -10.19 -21.47
CA GLY A 151 14.16 -10.93 -22.65
C GLY A 151 13.72 -12.41 -22.68
N PRO A 152 14.03 -13.13 -23.78
CA PRO A 152 13.65 -14.53 -23.97
C PRO A 152 14.32 -15.48 -22.96
N CYS A 153 15.54 -15.16 -22.52
CA CYS A 153 16.24 -15.88 -21.47
C CYS A 153 15.91 -15.29 -20.09
N LYS A 154 14.68 -15.50 -19.62
CA LYS A 154 14.26 -15.06 -18.28
C LYS A 154 15.01 -15.84 -17.22
N SER A 155 16.03 -15.24 -16.60
CA SER A 155 16.30 -15.56 -15.20
C SER A 155 15.14 -15.04 -14.37
N ILE A 156 14.77 -15.76 -13.31
CA ILE A 156 13.70 -15.38 -12.37
C ILE A 156 13.81 -13.87 -12.08
N GLN A 157 12.74 -13.12 -12.36
CA GLN A 157 12.68 -11.66 -12.21
C GLN A 157 13.26 -11.25 -10.85
N SER A 158 14.50 -10.77 -10.84
CA SER A 158 15.15 -10.34 -9.61
C SER A 158 14.63 -8.93 -9.34
N LYS A 159 13.94 -8.74 -8.20
CA LYS A 159 13.46 -7.40 -7.78
C LYS A 159 14.58 -6.35 -7.81
N SER A 160 15.83 -6.78 -7.70
CA SER A 160 17.04 -5.96 -7.81
C SER A 160 17.21 -5.33 -9.20
N GLU A 161 17.02 -6.08 -10.29
CA GLU A 161 17.21 -5.54 -11.65
C GLU A 161 16.14 -4.51 -12.02
N ASP A 162 14.88 -4.79 -11.66
CA ASP A 162 13.77 -3.83 -11.82
C ASP A 162 14.05 -2.52 -11.08
N THR A 163 14.58 -2.60 -9.85
CA THR A 163 14.91 -1.43 -9.04
C THR A 163 16.04 -0.62 -9.69
N LEU A 164 17.03 -1.30 -10.25
CA LEU A 164 18.15 -0.68 -10.94
C LEU A 164 17.72 0.06 -12.20
N LEU A 165 16.89 -0.58 -13.02
CA LEU A 165 16.36 0.03 -14.24
C LEU A 165 15.60 1.33 -13.92
N LEU A 166 14.72 1.28 -12.92
CA LEU A 166 13.95 2.46 -12.50
C LEU A 166 14.86 3.57 -11.95
N ARG A 167 15.87 3.21 -11.16
CA ARG A 167 16.86 4.18 -10.63
C ARG A 167 17.65 4.86 -11.74
N SER A 168 18.16 4.10 -12.72
CA SER A 168 18.85 4.68 -13.88
C SER A 168 17.93 5.61 -14.69
N TYR A 169 16.66 5.22 -14.84
CA TYR A 169 15.65 6.06 -15.48
C TYR A 169 15.43 7.36 -14.70
N HIS A 170 15.33 7.31 -13.37
CA HIS A 170 15.17 8.50 -12.51
C HIS A 170 16.35 9.46 -12.63
N ILE A 171 17.58 8.93 -12.72
CA ILE A 171 18.77 9.75 -12.98
C ILE A 171 18.66 10.46 -14.33
N LEU A 172 18.26 9.76 -15.40
CA LEU A 172 18.06 10.39 -16.71
C LEU A 172 16.97 11.47 -16.68
N MET A 173 15.85 11.23 -15.96
CA MET A 173 14.82 12.24 -15.77
C MET A 173 15.37 13.50 -15.08
N GLN A 174 16.14 13.30 -14.02
CA GLN A 174 16.72 14.40 -13.26
C GLN A 174 17.72 15.21 -14.11
N ILE A 175 18.54 14.53 -14.92
CA ILE A 175 19.44 15.18 -15.87
C ILE A 175 18.68 15.97 -16.94
N ALA A 176 17.56 15.43 -17.42
CA ALA A 176 16.71 16.11 -18.39
C ALA A 176 16.11 17.39 -17.79
N ASP A 177 15.65 17.32 -16.53
CA ASP A 177 15.16 18.50 -15.79
C ASP A 177 16.26 19.58 -15.67
N TYR A 178 17.49 19.20 -15.28
CA TYR A 178 18.61 20.16 -15.16
C TYR A 178 18.98 20.84 -16.47
N LYS A 179 18.94 20.09 -17.57
CA LYS A 179 19.26 20.59 -18.91
C LYS A 179 18.07 21.27 -19.58
N GLU A 180 16.93 21.37 -18.90
CA GLU A 180 15.67 21.91 -19.44
C GLU A 180 15.29 21.28 -20.79
N THR A 181 15.52 19.97 -20.93
CA THR A 181 15.38 19.19 -22.16
C THR A 181 14.47 17.99 -21.94
N THR A 182 14.10 17.30 -23.01
CA THR A 182 13.38 16.03 -22.93
C THR A 182 14.33 14.84 -22.91
N ILE A 183 13.92 13.73 -22.29
CA ILE A 183 14.71 12.48 -22.29
C ILE A 183 15.00 12.01 -23.73
N ASN A 184 14.10 12.31 -24.66
CA ASN A 184 14.19 11.94 -26.08
C ASN A 184 15.37 12.62 -26.78
N GLU A 185 15.77 13.80 -26.28
CA GLU A 185 16.95 14.53 -26.76
C GLU A 185 18.24 13.99 -26.13
N LEU A 186 18.15 13.26 -25.01
CA LEU A 186 19.30 12.66 -24.33
C LEU A 186 19.63 11.26 -24.87
N VAL A 187 18.62 10.43 -25.18
CA VAL A 187 18.79 9.02 -25.52
C VAL A 187 17.71 8.51 -26.48
N ASP A 188 18.07 7.53 -27.31
CA ASP A 188 17.12 6.83 -28.19
C ASP A 188 16.08 6.04 -27.36
N ILE A 189 14.80 6.28 -27.63
CA ILE A 189 13.71 5.65 -26.88
C ILE A 189 13.42 4.23 -27.36
N VAL A 190 13.54 3.26 -26.47
CA VAL A 190 12.88 1.96 -26.62
C VAL A 190 11.51 2.04 -25.95
N LYS A 191 10.48 2.22 -26.76
CA LYS A 191 9.11 2.55 -26.32
C LYS A 191 8.59 1.65 -25.19
N GLU A 192 8.73 0.33 -25.32
CA GLU A 192 8.22 -0.62 -24.32
C GLU A 192 8.89 -0.46 -22.94
N MET A 193 10.22 -0.27 -22.93
CA MET A 193 10.98 -0.05 -21.71
C MET A 193 10.59 1.28 -21.06
N TRP A 194 10.39 2.33 -21.87
CA TRP A 194 10.02 3.66 -21.36
C TRP A 194 8.60 3.70 -20.83
N ASP A 195 7.64 3.10 -21.54
CA ASP A 195 6.26 2.99 -21.07
C ASP A 195 6.21 2.25 -19.72
N TYR A 196 7.02 1.19 -19.56
CA TYR A 196 7.16 0.47 -18.30
C TYR A 196 7.71 1.37 -17.18
N CYS A 197 8.82 2.07 -17.43
CA CYS A 197 9.46 2.94 -16.44
C CYS A 197 8.55 4.12 -16.06
N GLN A 198 7.88 4.75 -17.03
CA GLN A 198 7.00 5.88 -16.84
C GLN A 198 5.75 5.50 -16.01
N LEU A 199 5.15 4.34 -16.31
CA LEU A 199 4.00 3.85 -15.55
C LEU A 199 4.32 3.69 -14.06
N ARG A 200 5.55 3.27 -13.76
CA ARG A 200 6.03 2.96 -12.40
C ARG A 200 6.80 4.09 -11.73
N THR A 201 6.92 5.24 -12.39
CA THR A 201 7.61 6.40 -11.82
C THR A 201 6.59 7.45 -11.40
N LYS A 202 6.85 8.07 -10.25
CA LYS A 202 6.14 9.25 -9.77
C LYS A 202 7.16 10.27 -9.28
N SER A 203 6.77 11.53 -9.27
CA SER A 203 7.56 12.63 -8.75
C SER A 203 6.83 13.35 -7.63
N VAL A 204 7.61 14.00 -6.77
CA VAL A 204 7.13 14.95 -5.76
C VAL A 204 8.10 16.12 -5.72
N GLU A 205 7.57 17.32 -5.52
CA GLU A 205 8.38 18.53 -5.29
C GLU A 205 8.44 18.78 -3.79
N ILE A 206 9.66 19.00 -3.29
CA ILE A 206 9.96 19.21 -1.88
C ILE A 206 10.66 20.54 -1.75
N VAL A 207 10.18 21.39 -0.84
CA VAL A 207 10.85 22.64 -0.49
C VAL A 207 11.88 22.34 0.60
N TYR A 208 13.16 22.48 0.28
CA TYR A 208 14.26 22.45 1.23
C TYR A 208 14.52 23.85 1.76
N LYS A 209 14.46 24.03 3.09
CA LYS A 209 14.84 25.28 3.76
C LYS A 209 16.24 25.13 4.34
N LEU A 210 17.22 25.88 3.82
CA LEU A 210 18.58 25.93 4.39
C LEU A 210 18.67 26.95 5.55
N SER A 211 17.92 28.05 5.43
CA SER A 211 17.77 29.09 6.44
C SER A 211 16.39 29.74 6.28
N GLU A 212 16.03 30.70 7.14
CA GLU A 212 14.74 31.41 7.05
C GLU A 212 14.55 32.17 5.71
N GLU A 213 15.64 32.46 4.99
CA GLU A 213 15.64 33.25 3.76
C GLU A 213 16.00 32.44 2.50
N LYS A 214 16.52 31.21 2.64
CA LYS A 214 16.97 30.39 1.51
C LYS A 214 16.15 29.11 1.39
N GLU A 215 15.30 29.08 0.36
CA GLU A 215 14.48 27.92 0.00
C GLU A 215 14.84 27.43 -1.40
N THR A 216 15.03 26.12 -1.54
CA THR A 216 15.27 25.46 -2.82
C THR A 216 14.14 24.45 -3.05
N ILE A 217 13.51 24.47 -4.23
CA ILE A 217 12.53 23.46 -4.61
C ILE A 217 13.28 22.34 -5.30
N SER A 218 13.15 21.11 -4.79
CA SER A 218 13.72 19.94 -5.42
C SER A 218 12.66 18.94 -5.87
N ARG A 219 12.81 18.44 -7.10
CA ARG A 219 11.94 17.40 -7.64
C ARG A 219 12.59 16.03 -7.42
N ILE A 220 11.89 15.16 -6.70
CA ILE A 220 12.36 13.80 -6.40
C ILE A 220 11.52 12.78 -7.17
N TYR A 221 12.19 11.91 -7.90
CA TYR A 221 11.60 10.75 -8.58
C TYR A 221 11.66 9.51 -7.69
N PHE A 222 10.60 8.71 -7.70
CA PHE A 222 10.56 7.47 -6.93
C PHE A 222 9.71 6.39 -7.61
N PRO A 223 10.02 5.11 -7.37
CA PRO A 223 9.24 4.00 -7.89
C PRO A 223 7.91 3.88 -7.14
N ALA A 224 6.80 3.80 -7.86
CA ALA A 224 5.46 3.66 -7.30
C ALA A 224 4.68 2.52 -7.98
N ASN A 225 4.34 1.51 -7.17
CA ASN A 225 3.48 0.38 -7.57
C ASN A 225 2.13 0.37 -6.83
N PHE A 226 1.68 1.53 -6.34
CA PHE A 226 0.52 1.61 -5.45
C PHE A 226 -0.71 2.09 -6.21
N HIS A 227 -1.73 1.23 -6.32
CA HIS A 227 -3.06 1.65 -6.75
C HIS A 227 -3.93 1.93 -5.53
N ILE A 228 -4.09 3.22 -5.19
CA ILE A 228 -4.94 3.65 -4.07
C ILE A 228 -6.41 3.61 -4.51
N LYS A 229 -7.10 2.51 -4.19
CA LYS A 229 -8.56 2.46 -4.31
C LYS A 229 -9.18 3.40 -3.27
N GLY A 230 -10.08 4.30 -3.70
CA GLY A 230 -10.81 5.20 -2.81
C GLY A 230 -10.33 6.66 -2.77
N LYS A 231 -9.53 7.11 -3.76
CA LYS A 231 -9.07 8.51 -3.91
C LYS A 231 -10.19 9.54 -3.69
N ASN A 232 -11.35 9.34 -4.32
CA ASN A 232 -12.49 10.27 -4.21
C ASN A 232 -13.07 10.35 -2.78
N GLY A 233 -13.01 9.24 -2.04
CA GLY A 233 -13.41 9.20 -0.64
C GLY A 233 -12.41 9.88 0.31
N ILE A 234 -11.14 9.96 -0.08
CA ILE A 234 -10.10 10.70 0.65
C ILE A 234 -10.26 12.20 0.36
N GLN A 235 -10.37 12.58 -0.91
CA GLN A 235 -10.53 13.98 -1.32
C GLN A 235 -11.77 14.64 -0.69
N SER A 236 -12.89 13.92 -0.60
CA SER A 236 -14.12 14.44 0.01
C SER A 236 -14.07 14.60 1.54
N LYS A 237 -13.04 14.06 2.21
CA LYS A 237 -12.87 14.15 3.66
C LYS A 237 -11.85 15.20 4.09
N ILE A 238 -10.97 15.64 3.19
CA ILE A 238 -10.07 16.78 3.39
C ILE A 238 -10.90 18.05 3.16
N LYS A 239 -11.68 18.47 4.16
CA LYS A 239 -12.63 19.60 4.07
C LYS A 239 -12.21 20.85 4.85
N ARG A 240 -11.01 20.87 5.43
CA ARG A 240 -10.58 21.95 6.32
C ARG A 240 -10.03 23.17 5.57
N SER A 241 -10.20 24.35 6.15
CA SER A 241 -9.96 25.64 5.49
C SER A 241 -8.49 26.06 5.46
N THR A 242 -7.68 25.66 6.45
CA THR A 242 -6.27 26.07 6.54
C THR A 242 -5.32 25.06 5.88
N SER A 243 -4.17 25.54 5.38
CA SER A 243 -3.18 24.70 4.72
C SER A 243 -2.54 23.69 5.66
N GLU A 244 -2.33 24.07 6.93
CA GLU A 244 -1.77 23.18 7.96
C GLU A 244 -2.72 22.04 8.29
N GLU A 245 -4.01 22.33 8.49
CA GLU A 245 -5.02 21.31 8.77
C GLU A 245 -5.19 20.32 7.60
N LYS A 246 -5.11 20.81 6.36
CA LYS A 246 -5.10 19.94 5.17
C LYS A 246 -3.91 18.99 5.17
N LEU A 247 -2.73 19.46 5.57
CA LEU A 247 -1.52 18.63 5.65
C LEU A 247 -1.63 17.59 6.76
N PHE A 248 -2.09 17.97 7.94
CA PHE A 248 -2.33 17.04 9.05
C PHE A 248 -3.33 15.94 8.67
N ASP A 249 -4.46 16.32 8.09
CA ASP A 249 -5.47 15.36 7.62
C ASP A 249 -4.88 14.44 6.54
N LEU A 250 -4.09 14.98 5.61
CA LEU A 250 -3.43 14.18 4.57
C LEU A 250 -2.47 13.14 5.17
N ILE A 251 -1.66 13.52 6.18
CA ILE A 251 -0.74 12.62 6.88
C ILE A 251 -1.50 11.53 7.64
N GLU A 252 -2.56 11.91 8.35
CA GLU A 252 -3.43 10.97 9.07
C GLU A 252 -4.05 9.95 8.11
N TRP A 253 -4.56 10.42 6.97
CA TRP A 253 -5.11 9.57 5.92
C TRP A 253 -4.06 8.68 5.28
N ALA A 254 -2.87 9.20 4.98
CA ALA A 254 -1.77 8.39 4.44
C ALA A 254 -1.41 7.24 5.40
N ASN A 255 -1.40 7.51 6.71
CA ASN A 255 -1.22 6.50 7.74
C ASN A 255 -2.37 5.48 7.78
N ALA A 256 -3.62 5.93 7.65
CA ALA A 256 -4.78 5.04 7.58
C ALA A 256 -4.70 4.12 6.36
N VAL A 257 -4.38 4.65 5.18
CA VAL A 257 -4.21 3.88 3.93
C VAL A 257 -3.08 2.86 4.08
N LYS A 258 -1.93 3.25 4.65
CA LYS A 258 -0.82 2.34 4.94
C LYS A 258 -1.25 1.18 5.84
N ARG A 259 -2.03 1.46 6.89
CA ARG A 259 -2.60 0.44 7.79
C ARG A 259 -3.54 -0.50 7.04
N THR A 260 -4.46 0.03 6.22
CA THR A 260 -5.40 -0.78 5.43
C THR A 260 -4.68 -1.68 4.41
N HIS A 261 -3.65 -1.16 3.73
CA HIS A 261 -2.87 -1.94 2.78
C HIS A 261 -2.13 -3.09 3.47
N LYS A 262 -1.49 -2.83 4.63
CA LYS A 262 -0.84 -3.86 5.44
C LYS A 262 -1.84 -4.94 5.92
N GLN A 263 -3.04 -4.54 6.31
CA GLN A 263 -4.11 -5.47 6.67
C GLN A 263 -4.55 -6.33 5.48
N LYS A 264 -4.75 -5.74 4.30
CA LYS A 264 -5.13 -6.46 3.09
C LYS A 264 -4.07 -7.49 2.67
N HIS A 265 -2.79 -7.13 2.77
CA HIS A 265 -1.69 -8.05 2.49
C HIS A 265 -1.68 -9.24 3.47
N ASN A 266 -1.86 -8.98 4.77
CA ASN A 266 -1.97 -10.04 5.79
C ASN A 266 -3.20 -10.93 5.61
N LEU A 267 -4.30 -10.37 5.07
CA LEU A 267 -5.53 -11.07 4.73
C LEU A 267 -5.35 -12.06 3.57
N ILE A 268 -4.70 -11.62 2.50
CA ILE A 268 -4.43 -12.45 1.31
C ILE A 268 -3.52 -13.63 1.67
N ASN A 269 -2.56 -13.41 2.57
CA ASN A 269 -1.63 -14.46 3.00
C ASN A 269 -2.24 -15.51 3.93
N ASN A 270 -3.46 -15.30 4.43
CA ASN A 270 -4.14 -16.24 5.31
C ASN A 270 -5.30 -16.93 4.56
N LYS A 271 -5.04 -18.13 4.02
CA LYS A 271 -5.95 -18.85 3.11
C LYS A 271 -7.35 -19.07 3.69
N ASP A 272 -7.46 -19.36 4.99
CA ASP A 272 -8.74 -19.60 5.67
C ASP A 272 -9.62 -18.35 5.79
N LEU A 273 -9.01 -17.16 5.71
CA LEU A 273 -9.68 -15.86 5.82
C LEU A 273 -9.99 -15.24 4.47
N CYS A 274 -9.27 -15.64 3.42
CA CYS A 274 -9.53 -15.19 2.05
C CYS A 274 -10.91 -15.68 1.55
N SER A 275 -11.33 -16.89 1.94
CA SER A 275 -12.66 -17.44 1.65
C SER A 275 -13.80 -16.59 2.22
N LEU A 276 -13.63 -16.03 3.42
CA LEU A 276 -14.58 -15.11 4.06
C LEU A 276 -14.70 -13.77 3.31
N THR A 277 -13.63 -13.31 2.66
CA THR A 277 -13.66 -12.05 1.86
C THR A 277 -14.25 -12.21 0.46
N LEU A 278 -14.31 -13.45 -0.06
CA LEU A 278 -14.86 -13.76 -1.39
C LEU A 278 -16.39 -13.58 -1.46
N LEU A 279 -17.07 -13.56 -0.31
CA LEU A 279 -18.50 -13.28 -0.17
C LEU A 279 -18.81 -11.78 -0.22
N HIS A 280 -18.19 -11.01 -1.12
CA HIS A 280 -18.53 -9.60 -1.31
C HIS A 280 -19.98 -9.42 -1.80
N SER A 281 -20.51 -10.43 -2.49
CA SER A 281 -21.89 -10.56 -2.94
C SER A 281 -22.90 -10.89 -1.81
N SER A 282 -22.43 -11.26 -0.60
CA SER A 282 -23.32 -11.61 0.51
C SER A 282 -24.29 -10.49 0.91
N LYS A 283 -23.87 -9.22 0.76
CA LYS A 283 -24.73 -8.06 1.03
C LYS A 283 -25.93 -8.01 0.09
N TRP A 284 -25.68 -8.18 -1.21
CA TRP A 284 -26.73 -8.19 -2.22
C TRP A 284 -27.63 -9.41 -2.08
N LEU A 285 -27.03 -10.58 -1.80
CA LEU A 285 -27.79 -11.80 -1.59
C LEU A 285 -28.68 -11.72 -0.35
N LEU A 286 -28.21 -11.12 0.75
CA LEU A 286 -29.01 -10.87 1.95
C LEU A 286 -30.16 -9.90 1.65
N ILE A 287 -29.91 -8.81 0.92
CA ILE A 287 -30.96 -7.85 0.53
C ILE A 287 -32.04 -8.55 -0.31
N ILE A 288 -31.65 -9.30 -1.35
CA ILE A 288 -32.58 -10.03 -2.22
C ILE A 288 -33.36 -11.06 -1.41
N LEU A 289 -32.69 -11.84 -0.56
CA LEU A 289 -33.33 -12.85 0.28
C LEU A 289 -34.31 -12.22 1.27
N THR A 290 -34.00 -11.05 1.82
CA THR A 290 -34.91 -10.30 2.70
C THR A 290 -36.18 -9.89 1.95
N ILE A 291 -36.04 -9.37 0.73
CA ILE A 291 -37.18 -8.99 -0.11
C ILE A 291 -38.03 -10.22 -0.44
N LEU A 292 -37.39 -11.32 -0.87
CA LEU A 292 -38.08 -12.58 -1.19
C LEU A 292 -38.81 -13.18 0.00
N LEU A 293 -38.20 -13.19 1.19
CA LEU A 293 -38.84 -13.68 2.42
C LEU A 293 -40.10 -12.88 2.76
N ASN A 294 -40.03 -11.55 2.68
CA ASN A 294 -41.18 -10.69 2.97
C ASN A 294 -42.30 -10.85 1.92
N LEU A 295 -41.95 -10.98 0.64
CA LEU A 295 -42.92 -11.29 -0.41
C LEU A 295 -43.56 -12.66 -0.20
N PHE A 296 -42.77 -13.66 0.17
CA PHE A 296 -43.28 -15.01 0.40
C PHE A 296 -44.29 -15.03 1.55
N VAL A 297 -43.97 -14.40 2.68
CA VAL A 297 -44.90 -14.23 3.81
C VAL A 297 -46.20 -13.55 3.36
N LEU A 298 -46.11 -12.49 2.55
CA LEU A 298 -47.28 -11.77 2.04
C LEU A 298 -48.21 -12.67 1.20
N PHE A 299 -47.66 -13.61 0.43
CA PHE A 299 -48.44 -14.48 -0.45
C PHE A 299 -48.88 -15.81 0.20
N THR A 300 -48.25 -16.24 1.29
CA THR A 300 -48.53 -17.55 1.91
C THR A 300 -49.29 -17.47 3.22
N VAL A 301 -49.28 -16.32 3.89
CA VAL A 301 -49.97 -16.12 5.17
C VAL A 301 -51.38 -15.61 4.89
N ASN A 302 -52.37 -16.49 5.06
CA ASN A 302 -53.77 -16.11 4.97
C ASN A 302 -54.38 -15.97 6.36
N THR A 303 -55.38 -15.09 6.46
CA THR A 303 -56.28 -15.08 7.61
C THR A 303 -57.09 -16.38 7.59
N PRO A 304 -57.18 -17.13 8.70
CA PRO A 304 -58.02 -18.30 8.77
C PRO A 304 -59.47 -17.97 8.36
N PRO A 305 -60.18 -18.87 7.66
CA PRO A 305 -61.56 -18.62 7.25
C PRO A 305 -62.49 -18.41 8.47
N ASP A 306 -62.13 -18.99 9.61
CA ASP A 306 -62.84 -18.86 10.89
C ASP A 306 -62.29 -17.72 11.76
N TYR A 307 -61.37 -16.90 11.23
CA TYR A 307 -60.91 -15.70 11.89
C TYR A 307 -62.02 -14.65 11.83
N ASN A 308 -62.92 -14.75 12.80
CA ASN A 308 -63.90 -13.72 13.11
C ASN A 308 -63.14 -12.47 13.58
N MET A 309 -62.69 -11.66 12.62
CA MET A 309 -62.59 -10.24 12.88
C MET A 309 -63.99 -9.86 13.35
N PRO A 310 -64.19 -9.38 14.60
CA PRO A 310 -65.51 -8.94 15.00
C PRO A 310 -65.96 -7.96 13.95
N ASN A 311 -67.03 -8.31 13.23
CA ASN A 311 -67.59 -7.49 12.17
C ASN A 311 -67.98 -6.16 12.81
N GLY A 312 -67.05 -5.20 12.81
CA GLY A 312 -67.30 -3.79 13.01
C GLY A 312 -68.05 -3.18 11.82
N VAL A 313 -68.52 -4.01 10.88
CA VAL A 313 -69.61 -3.65 9.99
C VAL A 313 -70.84 -4.32 10.56
N CYS A 314 -71.66 -3.54 11.25
CA CYS A 314 -73.03 -3.92 11.57
C CYS A 314 -73.72 -4.28 10.24
N THR A 315 -73.80 -5.57 9.92
CA THR A 315 -74.62 -6.05 8.83
C THR A 315 -76.07 -5.90 9.28
N VAL A 316 -76.67 -4.81 8.81
CA VAL A 316 -78.09 -4.53 8.92
C VAL A 316 -78.83 -5.72 8.31
N ASN A 317 -79.72 -6.33 9.09
CA ASN A 317 -80.48 -7.55 8.81
C ASN A 317 -79.75 -8.83 9.21
N GLU A 318 -79.84 -9.18 10.48
CA GLU A 318 -80.72 -10.28 10.89
C GLU A 318 -80.99 -10.18 12.39
N THR A 319 -82.27 -10.15 12.74
CA THR A 319 -82.79 -10.18 14.11
C THR A 319 -82.34 -11.46 14.79
N TYR A 320 -81.40 -11.39 15.72
CA TYR A 320 -81.48 -11.95 17.08
C TYR A 320 -80.24 -11.53 17.88
N ASN A 321 -80.48 -11.21 19.15
CA ASN A 321 -79.59 -10.59 20.13
C ASN A 321 -78.23 -11.30 20.29
N GLU A 322 -77.14 -10.54 20.20
CA GLU A 322 -76.10 -10.49 21.24
C GLU A 322 -75.23 -9.21 21.10
N THR A 323 -75.51 -8.24 21.98
CA THR A 323 -74.63 -7.17 22.50
C THR A 323 -73.65 -6.46 21.54
N CYS A 324 -74.19 -5.56 20.73
CA CYS A 324 -73.49 -4.32 20.34
C CYS A 324 -74.22 -3.13 20.96
N ASN A 325 -74.14 -2.98 22.30
CA ASN A 325 -74.62 -1.77 22.97
C ASN A 325 -73.44 -0.88 23.39
N ASN A 326 -73.38 0.26 22.70
CA ASN A 326 -72.63 1.44 23.04
C ASN A 326 -72.82 1.84 24.50
N SER A 327 -71.72 2.00 25.23
CA SER A 327 -71.48 3.20 26.05
C SER A 327 -70.12 3.10 26.73
N THR A 328 -69.32 4.16 26.60
CA THR A 328 -68.10 4.44 27.39
C THR A 328 -66.93 3.47 27.25
N SER A 329 -66.16 3.57 26.17
CA SER A 329 -64.68 3.63 26.27
C SER A 329 -64.09 4.03 24.93
N SER A 330 -63.21 5.02 24.96
CA SER A 330 -62.19 5.25 23.95
C SER A 330 -61.22 4.07 23.96
N SER A 331 -61.65 2.91 23.48
CA SER A 331 -60.78 1.75 23.31
C SER A 331 -60.13 1.85 21.93
N PRO A 332 -58.80 1.86 21.83
CA PRO A 332 -58.14 1.78 20.54
C PRO A 332 -58.60 0.48 19.88
N MET A 333 -58.77 0.47 18.56
CA MET A 333 -58.91 -0.78 17.80
C MET A 333 -57.73 -1.68 18.18
N TYR A 334 -57.94 -2.57 19.15
CA TYR A 334 -56.97 -3.58 19.50
C TYR A 334 -57.00 -4.56 18.32
N PHE A 335 -55.97 -4.50 17.48
CA PHE A 335 -55.63 -5.62 16.61
C PHE A 335 -55.54 -6.85 17.50
N GLN A 336 -56.54 -7.74 17.44
CA GLN A 336 -56.35 -9.06 17.97
C GLN A 336 -55.25 -9.73 17.12
N PRO A 337 -54.18 -10.24 17.74
CA PRO A 337 -53.19 -10.98 16.98
C PRO A 337 -53.84 -12.27 16.44
N ILE A 338 -53.61 -12.56 15.17
CA ILE A 338 -53.94 -13.88 14.60
C ILE A 338 -52.92 -14.85 15.20
N TRP A 339 -53.33 -15.63 16.19
CA TRP A 339 -52.45 -16.58 16.89
C TRP A 339 -52.03 -17.76 15.99
N TYR A 340 -52.87 -18.09 15.01
CA TYR A 340 -52.67 -19.22 14.10
C TYR A 340 -53.06 -18.81 12.67
N PRO A 341 -52.19 -18.12 11.93
CA PRO A 341 -52.46 -17.85 10.52
C PRO A 341 -52.52 -19.15 9.72
N ASP A 342 -53.39 -19.17 8.71
CA ASP A 342 -53.47 -20.29 7.79
C ASP A 342 -52.29 -20.24 6.83
N ILE A 343 -51.32 -21.11 7.09
CA ILE A 343 -50.07 -21.22 6.36
C ILE A 343 -49.97 -22.64 5.81
N PRO A 344 -49.86 -22.84 4.48
CA PRO A 344 -49.64 -24.15 3.90
C PRO A 344 -48.41 -24.83 4.50
N MET A 345 -48.50 -26.09 4.89
CA MET A 345 -47.42 -26.79 5.60
C MET A 345 -46.08 -26.78 4.83
N TRP A 346 -46.12 -26.84 3.49
CA TRP A 346 -44.94 -26.74 2.62
C TRP A 346 -44.27 -25.35 2.69
N SER A 347 -45.07 -24.29 2.90
CA SER A 347 -44.59 -22.92 2.99
C SER A 347 -43.89 -22.64 4.34
N THR A 348 -44.35 -23.28 5.43
CA THR A 348 -43.69 -23.23 6.74
C THR A 348 -42.28 -23.84 6.69
N ALA A 349 -42.14 -25.00 6.06
CA ALA A 349 -40.83 -25.65 5.88
C ALA A 349 -39.89 -24.77 5.03
N THR A 350 -40.41 -24.19 3.94
CA THR A 350 -39.65 -23.32 3.03
C THR A 350 -39.20 -22.02 3.73
N LEU A 351 -40.09 -21.36 4.46
CA LEU A 351 -39.79 -20.15 5.25
C LEU A 351 -38.73 -20.42 6.32
N THR A 352 -38.83 -21.58 6.99
CA THR A 352 -37.85 -21.98 8.02
C THR A 352 -36.45 -22.15 7.41
N ILE A 353 -36.35 -22.82 6.26
CA ILE A 353 -35.07 -23.03 5.56
C ILE A 353 -34.50 -21.69 5.05
N LEU A 354 -35.32 -20.87 4.39
CA LEU A 354 -34.87 -19.57 3.87
C LEU A 354 -34.50 -18.60 4.99
N GLY A 355 -35.25 -18.58 6.09
CA GLY A 355 -34.95 -17.79 7.29
C GLY A 355 -33.64 -18.23 7.96
N PHE A 356 -33.38 -19.52 8.02
CA PHE A 356 -32.10 -20.05 8.53
C PHE A 356 -30.92 -19.62 7.64
N ILE A 357 -31.06 -19.70 6.32
CA ILE A 357 -30.05 -19.22 5.36
C ILE A 357 -29.84 -17.70 5.50
N HIS A 358 -30.91 -16.93 5.68
CA HIS A 358 -30.84 -15.48 5.91
C HIS A 358 -30.06 -15.14 7.17
N PHE A 359 -30.37 -15.82 8.28
CA PHE A 359 -29.64 -15.67 9.53
C PHE A 359 -28.14 -15.96 9.37
N ILE A 360 -27.80 -17.06 8.69
CA ILE A 360 -26.40 -17.41 8.40
C ILE A 360 -25.69 -16.29 7.65
N LEU A 361 -26.31 -15.77 6.60
CA LEU A 361 -25.73 -14.70 5.78
C LEU A 361 -25.55 -13.41 6.58
N ALA A 362 -26.50 -13.08 7.46
CA ALA A 362 -26.41 -11.93 8.35
C ALA A 362 -25.25 -12.09 9.35
N VAL A 363 -25.08 -13.28 9.94
CA VAL A 363 -23.94 -13.58 10.82
C VAL A 363 -22.62 -13.46 10.07
N ILE A 364 -22.52 -14.03 8.86
CA ILE A 364 -21.30 -13.91 8.04
C ILE A 364 -20.98 -12.43 7.74
N MET A 365 -21.99 -11.63 7.38
CA MET A 365 -21.81 -10.20 7.12
C MET A 365 -21.35 -9.43 8.36
N LEU A 366 -21.89 -9.76 9.53
CA LEU A 366 -21.48 -9.19 10.81
C LEU A 366 -20.00 -9.51 11.10
N MET A 367 -19.60 -10.76 10.89
CA MET A 367 -18.22 -11.21 11.06
C MET A 367 -17.26 -10.52 10.09
N GLN A 368 -17.66 -10.36 8.83
CA GLN A 368 -16.90 -9.59 7.83
C GLN A 368 -16.76 -8.12 8.25
N TYR A 369 -17.82 -7.50 8.76
CA TYR A 369 -17.81 -6.11 9.23
C TYR A 369 -16.85 -5.93 10.38
N PHE A 370 -16.97 -6.75 11.43
CA PHE A 370 -16.08 -6.69 12.59
C PHE A 370 -14.64 -6.96 12.18
N TYR A 371 -14.39 -7.95 11.34
CA TYR A 371 -13.03 -8.23 10.89
C TYR A 371 -12.40 -7.05 10.13
N LYS A 372 -13.15 -6.45 9.20
CA LYS A 372 -12.69 -5.33 8.38
C LYS A 372 -12.46 -4.05 9.20
N ASN A 373 -13.28 -3.82 10.23
CA ASN A 373 -13.30 -2.58 11.01
C ASN A 373 -12.78 -2.72 12.46
N CYS A 374 -12.29 -3.90 12.87
CA CYS A 374 -11.96 -4.24 14.27
C CYS A 374 -11.00 -3.25 14.92
N LYS A 375 -10.05 -2.69 14.16
CA LYS A 375 -9.10 -1.71 14.69
C LYS A 375 -9.71 -0.33 14.90
N ASN A 376 -10.64 0.10 14.04
CA ASN A 376 -11.35 1.37 14.21
C ASN A 376 -12.33 1.28 15.39
N LEU A 377 -12.93 0.10 15.60
CA LEU A 377 -13.76 -0.16 16.78
C LEU A 377 -12.95 -0.22 18.08
N ARG A 378 -11.69 -0.67 18.04
CA ARG A 378 -10.80 -0.66 19.22
C ARG A 378 -10.48 0.76 19.71
N GLU A 379 -10.36 1.73 18.81
CA GLU A 379 -10.20 3.14 19.18
C GLU A 379 -11.48 3.71 19.81
N PHE A 380 -12.65 3.20 19.44
CA PHE A 380 -13.95 3.60 20.01
C PHE A 380 -14.27 2.89 21.35
N PHE A 381 -13.87 1.61 21.49
CA PHE A 381 -14.04 0.79 22.69
C PHE A 381 -12.72 0.70 23.48
N SER A 382 -12.17 1.85 23.89
CA SER A 382 -11.00 1.92 24.77
C SER A 382 -11.25 1.36 26.19
N THR A 383 -12.47 0.94 26.49
CA THR A 383 -12.86 0.26 27.74
C THR A 383 -12.89 -1.26 27.57
N LYS A 384 -11.73 -1.88 27.85
CA LYS A 384 -11.49 -3.24 28.40
C LYS A 384 -12.20 -4.51 27.88
N LEU A 385 -13.21 -4.49 27.00
CA LEU A 385 -14.03 -5.70 26.76
C LEU A 385 -13.80 -6.48 25.45
N LEU A 386 -13.18 -5.91 24.42
CA LEU A 386 -13.00 -6.63 23.14
C LEU A 386 -11.52 -6.81 22.76
N ASN A 387 -10.92 -7.89 23.27
CA ASN A 387 -9.61 -8.32 22.81
C ASN A 387 -9.78 -9.04 21.45
N CYS A 388 -9.10 -8.60 20.38
CA CYS A 388 -9.22 -9.21 19.04
C CYS A 388 -8.94 -10.72 19.01
N LYS A 389 -8.22 -11.23 20.03
CA LYS A 389 -7.99 -12.66 20.24
C LYS A 389 -9.29 -13.41 20.55
N ASN A 390 -10.11 -12.85 21.45
CA ASN A 390 -11.43 -13.39 21.80
C ASN A 390 -12.39 -13.33 20.62
N LEU A 391 -12.30 -12.29 19.76
CA LEU A 391 -13.11 -12.21 18.54
C LEU A 391 -12.71 -13.26 17.49
N ARG A 392 -11.42 -13.57 17.40
CA ARG A 392 -10.91 -14.63 16.53
C ARG A 392 -11.33 -16.01 17.05
N GLU A 393 -11.25 -16.25 18.36
CA GLU A 393 -11.76 -17.46 19.00
C GLU A 393 -13.28 -17.61 18.87
N PHE A 394 -14.03 -16.51 19.06
CA PHE A 394 -15.47 -16.46 18.81
C PHE A 394 -15.77 -16.77 17.34
N SER A 395 -15.00 -16.22 16.40
CA SER A 395 -15.16 -16.53 14.98
C SER A 395 -14.90 -17.97 14.62
N SER A 396 -13.84 -18.56 15.18
CA SER A 396 -13.53 -19.98 14.98
C SER A 396 -14.61 -20.87 15.60
N THR A 397 -15.12 -20.50 16.76
CA THR A 397 -16.18 -21.21 17.47
C THR A 397 -17.50 -21.15 16.70
N MET A 398 -17.89 -19.96 16.21
CA MET A 398 -19.07 -19.77 15.37
C MET A 398 -18.98 -20.52 14.05
N ILE A 399 -17.80 -20.57 13.41
CA ILE A 399 -17.57 -21.38 12.21
C ILE A 399 -17.74 -22.88 12.52
N LYS A 400 -17.24 -23.36 13.65
CA LYS A 400 -17.44 -24.75 14.09
C LYS A 400 -18.92 -25.06 14.35
N TYR A 401 -19.65 -24.16 15.02
CA TYR A 401 -21.09 -24.28 15.22
C TYR A 401 -21.87 -24.24 13.90
N PHE A 402 -21.44 -23.43 12.95
CA PHE A 402 -22.01 -23.37 11.62
C PHE A 402 -21.87 -24.70 10.88
N TYR A 403 -20.66 -25.27 10.83
CA TYR A 403 -20.44 -26.59 10.21
C TYR A 403 -21.27 -27.68 10.89
N LYS A 404 -21.39 -27.66 12.22
CA LYS A 404 -22.23 -28.59 12.97
C LYS A 404 -23.71 -28.42 12.64
N SER A 405 -24.19 -27.19 12.53
CA SER A 405 -25.59 -26.89 12.20
C SER A 405 -25.94 -27.26 10.75
N CYS A 406 -25.04 -27.03 9.80
CA CYS A 406 -25.19 -27.49 8.41
C CYS A 406 -25.19 -29.01 8.31
N LYS A 407 -24.38 -29.71 9.12
CA LYS A 407 -24.39 -31.17 9.20
C LYS A 407 -25.73 -31.69 9.74
N ASN A 408 -26.22 -31.10 10.83
CA ASN A 408 -27.50 -31.47 11.42
C ASN A 408 -28.68 -31.18 10.47
N LEU A 409 -28.65 -30.06 9.75
CA LEU A 409 -29.66 -29.74 8.74
C LEU A 409 -29.65 -30.75 7.58
N ARG A 410 -28.46 -31.18 7.14
CA ARG A 410 -28.31 -32.22 6.12
C ARG A 410 -28.87 -33.56 6.59
N GLU A 411 -28.60 -33.95 7.85
CA GLU A 411 -29.13 -35.17 8.44
C GLU A 411 -30.66 -35.11 8.62
N PHE A 412 -31.20 -33.95 9.00
CA PHE A 412 -32.66 -33.73 9.09
C PHE A 412 -33.35 -33.82 7.72
N ILE A 413 -32.79 -33.17 6.69
CA ILE A 413 -33.31 -33.28 5.32
C ILE A 413 -33.22 -34.72 4.82
N SER A 414 -32.14 -35.44 5.14
CA SER A 414 -31.94 -36.85 4.75
C SER A 414 -32.87 -37.85 5.45
N THR A 415 -33.52 -37.47 6.55
CA THR A 415 -34.31 -38.41 7.38
C THR A 415 -35.80 -38.10 7.40
N LYS A 416 -36.22 -36.91 6.93
CA LYS A 416 -37.63 -36.46 6.97
C LYS A 416 -38.21 -36.01 5.62
N LEU A 417 -37.39 -35.90 4.58
CA LEU A 417 -37.77 -35.78 3.17
C LEU A 417 -37.29 -37.04 2.46
#